data_AF-A0A0C7N835-F1
#
_entry.id   AF-A0A0C7N835-F1
#
_cell.length_a   1.000
_cell.length_b   1.000
_cell.length_c   1.000
_cell.angle_alpha   90.00
_cell.angle_beta   90.00
_cell.angle_gamma   90.00
#
_symmetry.space_group_name_H-M   'P 1'
#
loop_
_entity.id
_entity.type
_entity.pdbx_description
1 polymer ?
#
loop_
_entity_poly.entity_id
_entity_poly.type
_entity_poly.pdbx_seq_one_letter_code
_entity_poly.pdbx_strand_id
1 'polypeptide(L)'
;MSSQSFRTANYINAQFLGRKRPTIEVIGDEVEEMRSLPVSMVLMSTETTEDREHVMLECQELFESLENTKVVLLKDFHRQYLDFSFSNSLPRQMKALDASQPWILYWIACSLRMLNRNWLTEDVQRKIYTKLFGASVQKGPFCGGYGQDPHLVCTYAAINALALCDNVDDCWGQIDRQAIYKWLLSLKCSNNGFKTGTTVGECDSRSTYCALSVAKMLNILTQELCEGVAEFLLRCQTYEGGFGACPQDDEAHGGYTFCASAGLAILDSLQKSDLSKLAEWCSARQTAEEKGFSGRSNKLVDGCYSYWVGAVNSLLEIAGFGSFIEKTALQGYILKCCQSSERPGLRDKPGKSPDYYHTAYVLMGFSLTEHTFEAANAQKSISTLPTAKETQLQPVNPIFGLPIDDVSKFIAFHSKLPSVH
;
A
#
# COMPACT_ATOMS: atom_id res chain seq x y z
N MET A 1 59.18 -10.12 10.83
CA MET A 1 58.66 -8.73 10.82
C MET A 1 57.17 -8.80 10.50
N SER A 2 56.39 -8.05 11.27
CA SER A 2 54.97 -8.19 11.61
C SER A 2 53.97 -8.53 10.49
N SER A 3 53.11 -9.52 10.77
CA SER A 3 51.76 -9.62 10.23
C SER A 3 50.92 -8.42 10.71
N GLN A 4 50.59 -7.51 9.80
CA GLN A 4 49.57 -6.50 10.07
C GLN A 4 48.20 -7.16 9.92
N SER A 5 47.63 -7.54 11.06
CA SER A 5 46.19 -7.72 11.23
C SER A 5 45.51 -6.44 10.77
N PHE A 6 44.71 -6.52 9.70
CA PHE A 6 43.69 -5.52 9.40
C PHE A 6 42.67 -5.57 10.54
N ARG A 7 42.94 -4.79 11.60
CA ARG A 7 41.92 -4.47 12.61
C ARG A 7 40.81 -3.73 11.88
N THR A 8 39.69 -4.41 11.68
CA THR A 8 38.39 -3.82 11.40
C THR A 8 38.18 -2.70 12.42
N ALA A 9 38.28 -1.47 11.97
CA ALA A 9 37.96 -0.32 12.78
C ALA A 9 36.45 -0.36 13.01
N ASN A 10 36.03 -0.62 14.26
CA ASN A 10 34.64 -0.56 14.70
C ASN A 10 34.12 0.89 14.53
N TYR A 11 33.63 1.21 13.33
CA TYR A 11 33.19 2.55 12.97
C TYR A 11 31.67 2.75 13.06
N ILE A 12 30.94 1.87 13.74
CA ILE A 12 29.49 2.03 13.88
C ILE A 12 29.11 2.01 15.36
N ASN A 13 28.96 3.22 15.91
CA ASN A 13 28.32 3.38 17.21
C ASN A 13 26.82 3.03 17.05
N ALA A 14 26.43 1.86 17.55
CA ALA A 14 25.06 1.34 17.48
C ALA A 14 23.99 2.27 18.13
N GLN A 15 24.40 3.23 18.97
CA GLN A 15 23.48 4.21 19.54
C GLN A 15 22.96 5.23 18.51
N PHE A 16 23.67 5.47 17.41
CA PHE A 16 23.22 6.41 16.37
C PHE A 16 22.11 5.84 15.46
N LEU A 17 21.89 4.52 15.44
CA LEU A 17 20.96 3.86 14.53
C LEU A 17 19.61 3.49 15.16
N GLY A 18 19.32 3.92 16.39
CA GLY A 18 18.05 3.63 17.08
C GLY A 18 17.75 2.13 17.29
N ARG A 19 18.75 1.25 17.14
CA ARG A 19 18.59 -0.20 17.30
C ARG A 19 18.39 -0.57 18.78
N LYS A 20 17.32 -1.32 19.07
CA LYS A 20 17.01 -1.82 20.42
C LYS A 20 17.78 -3.10 20.80
N ARG A 21 18.52 -3.73 19.88
CA ARG A 21 19.27 -4.97 20.10
C ARG A 21 20.66 -4.93 19.43
N PRO A 22 21.68 -5.57 20.02
CA PRO A 22 23.03 -5.64 19.45
C PRO A 22 23.08 -6.59 18.24
N THR A 23 23.95 -6.29 17.28
CA THR A 23 24.20 -7.15 16.11
C THR A 23 25.17 -8.27 16.51
N ILE A 24 24.81 -9.51 16.19
CA ILE A 24 25.66 -10.68 16.41
C ILE A 24 26.12 -11.16 15.04
N GLU A 25 27.44 -11.20 14.83
CA GLU A 25 28.06 -11.83 13.66
C GLU A 25 28.62 -13.18 14.10
N VAL A 26 28.31 -14.24 13.36
CA VAL A 26 28.87 -15.58 13.57
C VAL A 26 29.61 -15.98 12.29
N ILE A 27 30.92 -16.17 12.41
CA ILE A 27 31.79 -16.68 11.34
C ILE A 27 31.94 -18.19 11.59
N GLY A 28 31.49 -19.01 10.66
CA GLY A 28 31.63 -20.47 10.73
C GLY A 28 32.97 -20.92 10.13
N ASP A 29 33.65 -21.88 10.78
CA ASP A 29 34.96 -22.40 10.38
C ASP A 29 34.92 -23.70 9.54
N GLU A 30 33.75 -24.24 9.20
CA GLU A 30 33.66 -25.57 8.54
C GLU A 30 32.88 -25.54 7.23
N VAL A 31 33.54 -25.98 6.16
CA VAL A 31 32.97 -26.21 4.83
C VAL A 31 32.45 -27.65 4.79
N GLU A 32 31.23 -27.89 5.27
CA GLU A 32 30.51 -29.11 4.94
C GLU A 32 29.93 -29.01 3.52
N GLU A 33 30.02 -30.09 2.74
CA GLU A 33 29.36 -30.25 1.44
C GLU A 33 27.84 -30.26 1.61
N MET A 34 27.25 -29.07 1.80
CA MET A 34 25.81 -28.88 1.89
C MET A 34 25.21 -28.76 0.49
N ARG A 35 24.30 -29.69 0.21
CA ARG A 35 23.53 -29.77 -1.05
C ARG A 35 22.95 -28.41 -1.43
N SER A 36 22.98 -28.15 -2.74
CA SER A 36 22.48 -26.97 -3.43
C SER A 36 21.09 -26.51 -2.97
N LEU A 37 21.04 -25.70 -1.91
CA LEU A 37 19.92 -24.83 -1.60
C LEU A 37 20.19 -23.47 -2.24
N PRO A 38 19.18 -22.80 -2.81
CA PRO A 38 19.40 -21.57 -3.53
C PRO A 38 19.66 -20.47 -2.49
N VAL A 39 20.90 -19.94 -2.48
CA VAL A 39 21.17 -18.56 -2.05
C VAL A 39 21.23 -18.26 -0.53
N SER A 40 21.78 -19.14 0.31
CA SER A 40 22.31 -18.67 1.60
C SER A 40 23.78 -18.25 1.42
N MET A 41 24.19 -17.12 1.99
CA MET A 41 25.60 -16.72 2.04
C MET A 41 26.38 -17.80 2.80
N VAL A 42 26.94 -18.76 2.06
CA VAL A 42 27.55 -20.00 2.60
C VAL A 42 28.67 -19.73 3.62
N LEU A 43 29.25 -18.53 3.57
CA LEU A 43 30.41 -18.14 4.37
C LEU A 43 30.10 -17.11 5.47
N MET A 44 28.88 -16.57 5.56
CA MET A 44 28.53 -15.53 6.53
C MET A 44 27.05 -15.55 6.89
N SER A 45 26.76 -15.82 8.16
CA SER A 45 25.40 -15.71 8.72
C SER A 45 25.22 -14.39 9.47
N THR A 46 24.06 -13.79 9.28
CA THR A 46 23.58 -12.58 9.98
C THR A 46 22.08 -12.75 10.27
N GLU A 47 21.53 -11.94 11.18
CA GLU A 47 20.07 -11.90 11.44
C GLU A 47 19.25 -11.74 10.14
N THR A 48 19.76 -10.98 9.17
CA THR A 48 19.08 -10.77 7.88
C THR A 48 19.04 -12.04 7.01
N THR A 49 20.15 -12.78 6.94
CA THR A 49 20.21 -14.01 6.14
C THR A 49 19.43 -15.13 6.82
N GLU A 50 19.51 -15.25 8.14
CA GLU A 50 18.76 -16.24 8.92
C GLU A 50 17.24 -16.01 8.82
N ASP A 51 16.78 -14.77 9.03
CA ASP A 51 15.36 -14.44 8.91
C ASP A 51 14.83 -14.71 7.49
N ARG A 52 15.62 -14.40 6.45
CA ARG A 52 15.23 -14.65 5.05
C ARG A 52 15.18 -16.14 4.75
N GLU A 53 16.20 -16.90 5.16
CA GLU A 53 16.26 -18.34 4.93
C GLU A 53 15.04 -19.05 5.55
N HIS A 54 14.66 -18.66 6.77
CA HIS A 54 13.45 -19.20 7.40
C HIS A 54 12.18 -18.96 6.58
N VAL A 55 11.94 -17.71 6.14
CA VAL A 55 10.76 -17.37 5.32
C VAL A 55 10.80 -18.05 3.95
N MET A 56 11.98 -18.15 3.36
CA MET A 56 12.20 -18.82 2.08
C MET A 56 11.81 -20.30 2.16
N LEU A 57 12.25 -21.01 3.20
CA LEU A 57 11.92 -22.42 3.41
C LEU A 57 10.41 -22.62 3.66
N GLU A 58 9.77 -21.78 4.47
CA GLU A 58 8.31 -21.83 4.67
C GLU A 58 7.53 -21.61 3.37
N CYS A 59 7.99 -20.67 2.52
CA CYS A 59 7.37 -20.44 1.22
C CYS A 59 7.60 -21.64 0.28
N GLN A 60 8.82 -22.16 0.24
CA GLN A 60 9.18 -23.30 -0.59
C GLN A 60 8.33 -24.54 -0.26
N GLU A 61 8.17 -24.87 1.02
CA GLU A 61 7.33 -25.99 1.47
C GLU A 61 5.88 -25.85 0.96
N LEU A 62 5.31 -24.64 1.00
CA LEU A 62 3.97 -24.38 0.45
C LEU A 62 3.93 -24.48 -1.07
N PHE A 63 4.98 -24.06 -1.78
CA PHE A 63 5.06 -24.20 -3.23
C PHE A 63 5.11 -25.66 -3.66
N GLU A 64 5.91 -26.48 -2.98
CA GLU A 64 6.10 -27.92 -3.23
C GLU A 64 4.85 -28.72 -2.86
N SER A 65 4.31 -28.53 -1.65
CA SER A 65 3.10 -29.23 -1.21
C SER A 65 1.87 -28.94 -2.08
N LEU A 66 1.82 -27.76 -2.72
CA LEU A 66 0.75 -27.34 -3.62
C LEU A 66 1.15 -27.37 -5.10
N GLU A 67 2.23 -28.04 -5.49
CA GLU A 67 2.74 -28.05 -6.87
C GLU A 67 1.68 -28.59 -7.85
N ASN A 68 1.08 -29.73 -7.52
CA ASN A 68 0.09 -30.42 -8.36
C ASN A 68 -1.37 -30.03 -8.04
N THR A 69 -1.57 -28.99 -7.23
CA THR A 69 -2.89 -28.52 -6.83
C THR A 69 -3.22 -27.23 -7.56
N LYS A 70 -4.37 -27.19 -8.24
CA LYS A 70 -4.89 -25.94 -8.80
C LYS A 70 -5.42 -25.07 -7.65
N VAL A 71 -4.58 -24.18 -7.16
CA VAL A 71 -4.95 -23.23 -6.11
C VAL A 71 -5.68 -22.03 -6.73
N VAL A 72 -6.85 -21.72 -6.18
CA VAL A 72 -7.68 -20.57 -6.58
C VAL A 72 -7.92 -19.66 -5.39
N LEU A 73 -8.36 -18.43 -5.64
CA LEU A 73 -8.68 -17.51 -4.56
C LEU A 73 -9.96 -17.96 -3.83
N LEU A 74 -9.89 -18.16 -2.52
CA LEU A 74 -11.00 -18.66 -1.71
C LEU A 74 -12.01 -17.54 -1.35
N LYS A 75 -12.63 -16.93 -2.37
CA LYS A 75 -13.44 -15.71 -2.23
C LYS A 75 -14.54 -15.79 -1.16
N ASP A 76 -15.39 -16.81 -1.22
CA ASP A 76 -16.51 -16.97 -0.25
C ASP A 76 -16.01 -17.23 1.17
N PHE A 77 -14.85 -17.89 1.31
CA PHE A 77 -14.24 -18.09 2.62
C PHE A 77 -13.72 -16.77 3.20
N HIS A 78 -13.04 -15.97 2.38
CA HIS A 78 -12.57 -14.63 2.79
C HIS A 78 -13.73 -13.66 3.05
N ARG A 79 -14.86 -13.80 2.34
CA ARG A 79 -16.06 -13.02 2.61
C ARG A 79 -16.57 -13.18 4.05
N GLN A 80 -16.57 -14.40 4.59
CA GLN A 80 -17.00 -14.66 5.97
C GLN A 80 -16.18 -13.85 6.98
N TYR A 81 -14.89 -13.69 6.73
CA TYR A 81 -14.00 -12.85 7.55
C TYR A 81 -14.35 -11.36 7.44
N LEU A 82 -14.62 -10.87 6.23
CA LEU A 82 -14.94 -9.47 5.97
C LEU A 82 -16.30 -9.05 6.56
N ASP A 83 -17.32 -9.89 6.38
CA ASP A 83 -18.69 -9.66 6.85
C ASP A 83 -18.80 -9.65 8.38
N PHE A 84 -17.84 -10.27 9.09
CA PHE A 84 -17.82 -10.35 10.55
C PHE A 84 -17.93 -8.97 11.21
N SER A 85 -17.22 -7.97 10.68
CA SER A 85 -17.12 -6.62 11.23
C SER A 85 -18.45 -5.83 11.23
N PHE A 86 -19.39 -6.18 10.35
CA PHE A 86 -20.68 -5.49 10.23
C PHE A 86 -21.80 -6.12 11.07
N SER A 87 -21.57 -7.36 11.54
CA SER A 87 -22.55 -8.12 12.31
C SER A 87 -22.12 -8.35 13.76
N ASN A 88 -20.85 -8.09 14.10
CA ASN A 88 -20.28 -8.41 15.40
C ASN A 88 -19.43 -7.27 15.94
N SER A 89 -19.30 -7.23 17.27
CA SER A 89 -18.28 -6.38 17.91
C SER A 89 -16.89 -6.92 17.60
N LEU A 90 -15.97 -6.03 17.23
CA LEU A 90 -14.57 -6.40 16.99
C LEU A 90 -13.91 -6.87 18.30
N PRO A 91 -12.97 -7.84 18.23
CA PRO A 91 -12.31 -8.38 19.41
C PRO A 91 -11.46 -7.32 20.12
N ARG A 92 -11.31 -7.43 21.44
CA ARG A 92 -10.64 -6.43 22.30
C ARG A 92 -9.22 -6.10 21.87
N GLN A 93 -8.53 -7.06 21.26
CA GLN A 93 -7.17 -6.92 20.73
C GLN A 93 -7.08 -5.86 19.62
N MET A 94 -8.18 -5.59 18.91
CA MET A 94 -8.24 -4.54 17.89
C MET A 94 -8.34 -3.12 18.47
N LYS A 95 -8.30 -2.94 19.80
CA LYS A 95 -8.22 -1.61 20.44
C LYS A 95 -7.04 -0.79 19.92
N ALA A 96 -5.94 -1.44 19.50
CA ALA A 96 -4.80 -0.75 18.89
C ALA A 96 -5.16 0.01 17.59
N LEU A 97 -6.26 -0.37 16.93
CA LEU A 97 -6.78 0.26 15.71
C LEU A 97 -7.96 1.21 15.98
N ASP A 98 -8.19 1.61 17.23
CA ASP A 98 -9.30 2.51 17.58
C ASP A 98 -9.17 3.90 16.94
N ALA A 99 -7.95 4.34 16.64
CA ALA A 99 -7.69 5.57 15.87
C ALA A 99 -7.66 5.33 14.34
N SER A 100 -8.07 4.15 13.88
CA SER A 100 -8.02 3.73 12.47
C SER A 100 -9.32 3.09 12.02
N GLN A 101 -10.46 3.45 12.62
CA GLN A 101 -11.75 2.89 12.24
C GLN A 101 -12.12 3.15 10.77
N PRO A 102 -11.88 4.34 10.17
CA PRO A 102 -12.10 4.54 8.73
C PRO A 102 -11.27 3.60 7.84
N TRP A 103 -10.04 3.27 8.25
CA TRP A 103 -9.20 2.32 7.54
C TRP A 103 -9.80 0.92 7.51
N ILE A 104 -10.32 0.45 8.64
CA ILE A 104 -11.02 -0.84 8.71
C ILE A 104 -12.21 -0.84 7.74
N LEU A 105 -13.02 0.23 7.73
CA LEU A 105 -14.16 0.33 6.80
C LEU A 105 -13.71 0.30 5.34
N TYR A 106 -12.68 1.08 4.99
CA TYR A 106 -12.13 1.10 3.63
C TYR A 106 -11.59 -0.26 3.21
N TRP A 107 -10.74 -0.90 4.03
CA TRP A 107 -10.14 -2.19 3.70
C TRP A 107 -11.21 -3.26 3.47
N ILE A 108 -12.22 -3.30 4.32
CA ILE A 108 -13.29 -4.29 4.21
C ILE A 108 -14.18 -4.00 3.01
N ALA A 109 -14.65 -2.76 2.86
CA ALA A 109 -15.53 -2.37 1.75
C ALA A 109 -14.85 -2.58 0.40
N CYS A 110 -13.58 -2.21 0.28
CA CYS A 110 -12.83 -2.37 -0.95
C CYS A 110 -12.60 -3.85 -1.29
N SER A 111 -12.26 -4.68 -0.29
CA SER A 111 -12.11 -6.12 -0.47
C SER A 111 -13.40 -6.77 -0.97
N LEU A 112 -14.55 -6.44 -0.34
CA LEU A 112 -15.85 -6.94 -0.77
C LEU A 112 -16.16 -6.55 -2.21
N ARG A 113 -15.98 -5.26 -2.57
CA ARG A 113 -16.26 -4.74 -3.92
C ARG A 113 -15.39 -5.41 -4.98
N MET A 114 -14.12 -5.66 -4.67
CA MET A 114 -13.18 -6.32 -5.58
C MET A 114 -13.50 -7.80 -5.81
N LEU A 115 -13.88 -8.52 -4.76
CA LEU A 115 -14.23 -9.95 -4.82
C LEU A 115 -15.51 -10.17 -5.61
N ASN A 116 -16.52 -9.31 -5.38
CA ASN A 116 -17.78 -9.27 -6.12
C ASN A 116 -18.49 -7.93 -5.90
N ARG A 117 -18.84 -7.24 -7.00
CA ARG A 117 -19.48 -5.92 -6.93
C ARG A 117 -20.77 -5.88 -6.11
N ASN A 118 -21.49 -7.00 -6.02
CA ASN A 118 -22.79 -7.05 -5.36
C ASN A 118 -22.71 -7.38 -3.87
N TRP A 119 -21.51 -7.64 -3.32
CA TRP A 119 -21.36 -8.03 -1.90
C TRP A 119 -21.43 -6.87 -0.93
N LEU A 120 -21.06 -5.66 -1.37
CA LEU A 120 -21.23 -4.44 -0.57
C LEU A 120 -22.66 -3.93 -0.73
N THR A 121 -23.59 -4.46 0.07
CA THR A 121 -25.03 -4.14 0.00
C THR A 121 -25.33 -2.71 0.45
N GLU A 122 -26.47 -2.15 0.03
CA GLU A 122 -26.89 -0.81 0.49
C GLU A 122 -26.95 -0.68 2.01
N ASP A 123 -27.40 -1.71 2.74
CA ASP A 123 -27.40 -1.71 4.21
C ASP A 123 -25.99 -1.54 4.81
N VAL A 124 -25.01 -2.24 4.24
CA VAL A 124 -23.60 -2.09 4.65
C VAL A 124 -23.08 -0.71 4.29
N GLN A 125 -23.40 -0.19 3.10
CA GLN A 125 -23.04 1.16 2.69
C GLN A 125 -23.65 2.21 3.65
N ARG A 126 -24.90 2.03 4.08
CA ARG A 126 -25.56 2.86 5.11
C ARG A 126 -24.82 2.87 6.44
N LYS A 127 -24.40 1.69 6.92
CA LYS A 127 -23.62 1.56 8.14
C LYS A 127 -22.27 2.29 8.04
N ILE A 128 -21.61 2.20 6.88
CA ILE A 128 -20.33 2.89 6.62
C ILE A 128 -20.50 4.40 6.68
N TYR A 129 -21.36 5.00 5.85
CA TYR A 129 -21.46 6.47 5.81
C TYR A 129 -22.05 7.02 7.11
N THR A 130 -22.99 6.32 7.76
CA THR A 130 -23.55 6.74 9.04
C THR A 130 -22.48 6.83 10.12
N LYS A 131 -21.59 5.83 10.18
CA LYS A 131 -20.47 5.82 11.14
C LYS A 131 -19.46 6.93 10.86
N LEU A 132 -19.08 7.12 9.59
CA LEU A 132 -18.10 8.15 9.20
C LEU A 132 -18.64 9.56 9.44
N PHE A 133 -19.88 9.84 9.05
CA PHE A 133 -20.52 11.13 9.31
C PHE A 133 -20.82 11.36 10.78
N GLY A 134 -21.17 10.32 11.54
CA GLY A 134 -21.39 10.42 12.98
C GLY A 134 -20.11 10.70 13.78
N ALA A 135 -18.94 10.32 13.27
CA ALA A 135 -17.66 10.60 13.90
C ALA A 135 -17.10 11.99 13.55
N SER A 136 -17.48 12.56 12.40
CA SER A 136 -17.01 13.88 11.93
C SER A 136 -17.96 15.00 12.36
N VAL A 137 -17.42 16.09 12.87
CA VAL A 137 -18.19 17.27 13.32
C VAL A 137 -18.94 17.96 12.16
N GLN A 138 -18.41 17.91 10.94
CA GLN A 138 -18.94 18.62 9.76
C GLN A 138 -19.09 17.71 8.53
N LYS A 139 -19.14 16.38 8.71
CA LYS A 139 -19.11 15.41 7.58
C LYS A 139 -17.89 15.60 6.66
N GLY A 140 -16.77 16.00 7.26
CA GLY A 140 -15.50 16.35 6.64
C GLY A 140 -14.86 17.56 7.33
N PRO A 141 -13.55 17.55 7.67
CA PRO A 141 -12.60 16.43 7.62
C PRO A 141 -12.94 15.29 8.60
N PHE A 142 -12.29 14.13 8.44
CA PHE A 142 -12.61 12.92 9.21
C PHE A 142 -11.48 12.53 10.17
N CYS A 143 -11.84 11.76 11.19
CA CYS A 143 -10.99 11.35 12.31
C CYS A 143 -10.96 9.81 12.46
N GLY A 144 -10.15 9.31 13.40
CA GLY A 144 -10.03 7.88 13.66
C GLY A 144 -11.25 7.23 14.33
N GLY A 145 -12.08 8.02 15.02
CA GLY A 145 -13.26 7.56 15.76
C GLY A 145 -13.94 8.72 16.51
N TYR A 146 -15.10 8.46 17.12
CA TYR A 146 -15.87 9.50 17.83
C TYR A 146 -15.03 10.20 18.91
N GLY A 147 -15.05 11.54 18.91
CA GLY A 147 -14.31 12.36 19.87
C GLY A 147 -12.81 12.50 19.59
N GLN A 148 -12.29 11.97 18.48
CA GLN A 148 -10.90 12.15 18.07
C GLN A 148 -10.76 13.33 17.10
N ASP A 149 -9.57 13.94 17.08
CA ASP A 149 -9.25 15.03 16.16
C ASP A 149 -9.22 14.56 14.70
N PRO A 150 -9.57 15.42 13.73
CA PRO A 150 -9.39 15.13 12.31
C PRO A 150 -7.93 14.78 11.98
N HIS A 151 -7.76 13.78 11.13
CA HIS A 151 -6.44 13.27 10.76
C HIS A 151 -6.41 12.91 9.27
N LEU A 152 -5.35 13.30 8.56
CA LEU A 152 -5.30 13.31 7.10
C LEU A 152 -5.39 11.92 6.50
N VAL A 153 -4.66 10.95 7.07
CA VAL A 153 -4.75 9.56 6.62
C VAL A 153 -6.12 8.93 6.91
N CYS A 154 -6.81 9.36 7.97
CA CYS A 154 -8.18 8.92 8.26
C CYS A 154 -9.20 9.59 7.31
N THR A 155 -8.94 10.84 6.91
CA THR A 155 -9.71 11.53 5.87
C THR A 155 -9.56 10.81 4.53
N TYR A 156 -8.36 10.41 4.13
CA TYR A 156 -8.14 9.56 2.96
C TYR A 156 -8.97 8.27 3.02
N ALA A 157 -8.86 7.51 4.11
CA ALA A 157 -9.58 6.25 4.26
C ALA A 157 -11.11 6.46 4.28
N ALA A 158 -11.61 7.51 4.92
CA ALA A 158 -13.03 7.85 4.95
C ALA A 158 -13.55 8.21 3.55
N ILE A 159 -12.83 9.03 2.79
CA ILE A 159 -13.21 9.39 1.41
C ILE A 159 -13.20 8.16 0.51
N ASN A 160 -12.19 7.28 0.62
CA ASN A 160 -12.17 6.04 -0.14
C ASN A 160 -13.31 5.09 0.25
N ALA A 161 -13.65 4.98 1.54
CA ALA A 161 -14.79 4.19 1.99
C ALA A 161 -16.12 4.77 1.48
N LEU A 162 -16.30 6.08 1.51
CA LEU A 162 -17.49 6.76 0.98
C LEU A 162 -17.60 6.60 -0.54
N ALA A 163 -16.49 6.64 -1.29
CA ALA A 163 -16.48 6.41 -2.73
C ALA A 163 -17.03 5.02 -3.11
N LEU A 164 -16.93 4.04 -2.21
CA LEU A 164 -17.50 2.70 -2.38
C LEU A 164 -18.99 2.62 -2.02
N CYS A 165 -19.64 3.70 -1.56
CA CYS A 165 -21.05 3.70 -1.13
C CYS A 165 -22.07 4.09 -2.22
N ASP A 166 -21.71 4.01 -3.52
CA ASP A 166 -22.62 4.19 -4.68
C ASP A 166 -23.61 5.39 -4.60
N ASN A 167 -23.23 6.47 -3.92
CA ASN A 167 -24.09 7.61 -3.59
C ASN A 167 -25.44 7.26 -2.94
N VAL A 168 -25.51 6.15 -2.20
CA VAL A 168 -26.72 5.73 -1.49
C VAL A 168 -27.16 6.84 -0.52
N ASP A 169 -28.44 7.22 -0.58
CA ASP A 169 -29.04 8.39 0.11
C ASP A 169 -28.28 9.71 -0.05
N ASP A 170 -27.74 9.96 -1.26
CA ASP A 170 -26.96 11.17 -1.53
C ASP A 170 -25.77 11.33 -0.58
N CYS A 171 -25.19 10.23 -0.10
CA CYS A 171 -24.09 10.30 0.87
C CYS A 171 -22.87 11.06 0.31
N TRP A 172 -22.62 11.03 -1.01
CA TRP A 172 -21.52 11.81 -1.60
C TRP A 172 -21.80 13.31 -1.59
N GLY A 173 -23.07 13.72 -1.80
CA GLY A 173 -23.50 15.12 -1.72
C GLY A 173 -23.39 15.73 -0.32
N GLN A 174 -23.37 14.88 0.71
CA GLN A 174 -23.28 15.30 2.11
C GLN A 174 -21.85 15.60 2.59
N ILE A 175 -20.83 15.33 1.78
CA ILE A 175 -19.42 15.58 2.13
C ILE A 175 -19.14 17.08 2.12
N ASP A 176 -18.66 17.63 3.24
CA ASP A 176 -18.29 19.05 3.33
C ASP A 176 -16.92 19.29 2.67
N ARG A 177 -16.95 19.48 1.35
CA ARG A 177 -15.77 19.77 0.52
C ARG A 177 -15.09 21.07 0.91
N GLN A 178 -15.85 22.08 1.37
CA GLN A 178 -15.30 23.38 1.73
C GLN A 178 -14.54 23.31 3.06
N ALA A 179 -15.08 22.61 4.06
CA ALA A 179 -14.40 22.35 5.33
C ALA A 179 -13.11 21.53 5.10
N ILE A 180 -13.18 20.48 4.27
CA ILE A 180 -12.00 19.68 3.91
C ILE A 180 -10.94 20.56 3.22
N TYR A 181 -11.31 21.37 2.23
CA TYR A 181 -10.36 22.23 1.51
C TYR A 181 -9.64 23.21 2.45
N LYS A 182 -10.39 23.95 3.28
CA LYS A 182 -9.82 24.90 4.26
C LYS A 182 -8.88 24.20 5.24
N TRP A 183 -9.25 22.99 5.66
CA TRP A 183 -8.42 22.19 6.55
C TRP A 183 -7.16 21.67 5.86
N LEU A 184 -7.22 21.21 4.61
CA LEU A 184 -6.02 20.80 3.86
C LEU A 184 -5.03 21.95 3.71
N LEU A 185 -5.51 23.17 3.44
CA LEU A 185 -4.65 24.36 3.38
C LEU A 185 -3.95 24.65 4.72
N SER A 186 -4.64 24.46 5.85
CA SER A 186 -4.03 24.70 7.17
C SER A 186 -2.98 23.65 7.56
N LEU A 187 -2.97 22.48 6.90
CA LEU A 187 -1.95 21.44 7.08
C LEU A 187 -0.71 21.63 6.22
N LYS A 188 -0.76 22.50 5.21
CA LYS A 188 0.36 22.75 4.30
C LYS A 188 1.56 23.31 5.06
N CYS A 189 2.73 22.70 4.87
CA CYS A 189 3.95 23.05 5.57
C CYS A 189 4.88 23.93 4.74
N SER A 190 5.84 24.59 5.41
CA SER A 190 6.87 25.40 4.75
C SER A 190 7.83 24.58 3.86
N ASN A 191 7.92 23.28 4.07
CA ASN A 191 8.65 22.35 3.19
C ASN A 191 7.82 21.87 1.99
N ASN A 192 6.60 22.38 1.82
CA ASN A 192 5.59 22.03 0.81
C ASN A 192 4.92 20.66 0.95
N GLY A 193 5.22 19.89 2.00
CA GLY A 193 4.43 18.71 2.37
C GLY A 193 3.18 19.08 3.18
N PHE A 194 2.49 18.07 3.71
CA PHE A 194 1.30 18.24 4.55
C PHE A 194 1.48 17.57 5.90
N LYS A 195 1.06 18.22 6.99
CA LYS A 195 0.93 17.54 8.29
C LYS A 195 -0.23 16.57 8.30
N THR A 196 -0.17 15.56 9.16
CA THR A 196 -1.27 14.64 9.39
C THR A 196 -2.40 15.21 10.24
N GLY A 197 -2.14 16.22 11.07
CA GLY A 197 -3.12 16.85 11.95
C GLY A 197 -2.75 18.30 12.28
N THR A 198 -3.74 19.08 12.74
CA THR A 198 -3.60 20.52 12.98
C THR A 198 -2.72 20.83 14.19
N THR A 199 -2.95 20.15 15.31
CA THR A 199 -2.27 20.42 16.59
C THR A 199 -0.91 19.73 16.65
N VAL A 200 -0.90 18.43 16.34
CA VAL A 200 0.28 17.57 16.31
C VAL A 200 0.16 16.70 15.07
N GLY A 201 1.22 16.64 14.28
CA GLY A 201 1.24 15.80 13.09
C GLY A 201 2.62 15.78 12.45
N GLU A 202 3.04 14.60 12.03
CA GLU A 202 4.19 14.40 11.16
C GLU A 202 3.87 14.90 9.74
N CYS A 203 4.92 15.19 8.97
CA CYS A 203 4.83 15.60 7.59
C CYS A 203 5.72 14.70 6.74
N ASP A 204 5.12 13.84 5.92
CA ASP A 204 5.83 12.91 5.06
C ASP A 204 5.09 12.67 3.72
N SER A 205 5.60 11.76 2.91
CA SER A 205 4.99 11.42 1.62
C SER A 205 3.61 10.78 1.75
N ARG A 206 3.26 10.12 2.86
CA ARG A 206 1.92 9.53 3.09
C ARG A 206 0.88 10.63 3.24
N SER A 207 1.12 11.57 4.14
CA SER A 207 0.22 12.70 4.38
C SER A 207 0.06 13.52 3.10
N THR A 208 1.16 13.73 2.37
CA THR A 208 1.15 14.45 1.10
C THR A 208 0.32 13.74 0.03
N TYR A 209 0.50 12.44 -0.17
CA TYR A 209 -0.34 11.64 -1.07
C TYR A 209 -1.81 11.65 -0.65
N CYS A 210 -2.09 11.50 0.65
CA CYS A 210 -3.46 11.54 1.17
C CYS A 210 -4.15 12.87 0.86
N ALA A 211 -3.46 14.01 1.03
CA ALA A 211 -3.99 15.32 0.67
C ALA A 211 -4.30 15.43 -0.83
N LEU A 212 -3.36 15.01 -1.70
CA LEU A 212 -3.54 15.05 -3.15
C LEU A 212 -4.67 14.14 -3.62
N SER A 213 -4.75 12.92 -3.09
CA SER A 213 -5.79 11.94 -3.42
C SER A 213 -7.17 12.46 -3.05
N VAL A 214 -7.36 12.89 -1.79
CA VAL A 214 -8.62 13.48 -1.31
C VAL A 214 -9.00 14.70 -2.16
N ALA A 215 -8.05 15.61 -2.40
CA ALA A 215 -8.32 16.83 -3.13
C ALA A 215 -8.70 16.56 -4.60
N LYS A 216 -8.02 15.60 -5.25
CA LYS A 216 -8.35 15.19 -6.62
C LYS A 216 -9.71 14.51 -6.69
N MET A 217 -10.00 13.58 -5.78
CA MET A 217 -11.26 12.83 -5.76
C MET A 217 -12.48 13.72 -5.50
N LEU A 218 -12.32 14.74 -4.66
CA LEU A 218 -13.38 15.70 -4.34
C LEU A 218 -13.42 16.91 -5.28
N ASN A 219 -12.61 16.94 -6.34
CA ASN A 219 -12.50 18.08 -7.25
C ASN A 219 -12.24 19.42 -6.52
N ILE A 220 -11.27 19.43 -5.61
CA ILE A 220 -10.82 20.59 -4.83
C ILE A 220 -9.29 20.78 -4.92
N LEU A 221 -8.66 20.20 -5.94
CA LEU A 221 -7.25 20.35 -6.23
C LEU A 221 -6.99 21.72 -6.88
N THR A 222 -6.35 22.64 -6.16
CA THR A 222 -6.08 24.02 -6.61
C THR A 222 -4.58 24.27 -6.77
N GLN A 223 -4.22 25.35 -7.46
CA GLN A 223 -2.83 25.79 -7.59
C GLN A 223 -2.18 26.07 -6.22
N GLU A 224 -2.89 26.78 -5.34
CA GLU A 224 -2.44 27.08 -3.97
C GLU A 224 -2.14 25.80 -3.17
N LEU A 225 -3.05 24.81 -3.24
CA LEU A 225 -2.86 23.54 -2.55
C LEU A 225 -1.62 22.81 -3.09
N CYS A 226 -1.43 22.82 -4.41
CA CYS A 226 -0.38 22.05 -5.09
C CYS A 226 0.99 22.75 -5.15
N GLU A 227 1.09 24.03 -4.77
CA GLU A 227 2.32 24.80 -4.90
C GLU A 227 3.49 24.13 -4.16
N GLY A 228 4.58 23.83 -4.90
CA GLY A 228 5.79 23.22 -4.34
C GLY A 228 5.68 21.73 -3.95
N VAL A 229 4.51 21.11 -4.10
CA VAL A 229 4.26 19.74 -3.60
C VAL A 229 5.00 18.70 -4.46
N ALA A 230 5.08 18.91 -5.78
CA ALA A 230 5.82 18.03 -6.67
C ALA A 230 7.32 18.03 -6.30
N GLU A 231 7.88 19.19 -6.00
CA GLU A 231 9.27 19.36 -5.58
C GLU A 231 9.55 18.67 -4.22
N PHE A 232 8.59 18.72 -3.29
CA PHE A 232 8.69 17.94 -2.04
C PHE A 232 8.81 16.44 -2.34
N LEU A 233 7.89 15.88 -3.13
CA LEU A 233 7.86 14.45 -3.46
C LEU A 233 9.09 14.00 -4.27
N LEU A 234 9.54 14.80 -5.24
CA LEU A 234 10.73 14.50 -6.05
C LEU A 234 12.00 14.39 -5.19
N ARG A 235 12.14 15.24 -4.17
CA ARG A 235 13.29 15.16 -3.24
C ARG A 235 13.24 13.96 -2.30
N CYS A 236 12.11 13.25 -2.21
CA CYS A 236 12.04 11.99 -1.48
C CYS A 236 12.66 10.81 -2.24
N GLN A 237 12.98 10.95 -3.54
CA GLN A 237 13.65 9.87 -4.27
C GLN A 237 15.07 9.68 -3.75
N THR A 238 15.42 8.44 -3.38
CA THR A 238 16.72 8.11 -2.79
C THR A 238 17.73 7.68 -3.86
N TYR A 239 18.98 7.48 -3.46
CA TYR A 239 20.01 6.93 -4.35
C TYR A 239 19.67 5.51 -4.86
N GLU A 240 18.85 4.76 -4.12
CA GLU A 240 18.42 3.40 -4.47
C GLU A 240 17.40 3.39 -5.61
N GLY A 241 16.74 4.51 -5.89
CA GLY A 241 15.73 4.66 -6.95
C GLY A 241 14.28 4.73 -6.47
N GLY A 242 13.96 4.09 -5.34
CA GLY A 242 12.67 4.26 -4.65
C GLY A 242 12.58 5.58 -3.88
N PHE A 243 11.50 5.78 -3.12
CA PHE A 243 11.29 7.00 -2.33
C PHE A 243 11.20 6.71 -0.84
N GLY A 244 11.73 7.63 -0.03
CA GLY A 244 11.59 7.68 1.42
C GLY A 244 10.37 8.49 1.89
N ALA A 245 10.17 8.55 3.21
CA ALA A 245 9.06 9.30 3.81
C ALA A 245 9.29 10.81 3.65
N CYS A 246 10.49 11.26 4.01
CA CYS A 246 10.94 12.64 3.98
C CYS A 246 12.10 12.82 3.00
N PRO A 247 12.26 14.02 2.42
CA PRO A 247 13.39 14.34 1.57
C PRO A 247 14.75 14.07 2.22
N GLN A 248 15.56 13.20 1.61
CA GLN A 248 16.96 12.93 1.98
C GLN A 248 17.23 12.36 3.39
N ASP A 249 16.19 12.04 4.16
CA ASP A 249 16.32 11.55 5.54
C ASP A 249 16.06 10.05 5.69
N ASP A 250 15.30 9.46 4.75
CA ASP A 250 14.76 8.11 4.87
C ASP A 250 15.24 7.15 3.76
N GLU A 251 15.30 5.86 4.11
CA GLU A 251 15.51 4.74 3.18
C GLU A 251 14.35 4.61 2.17
N ALA A 252 14.63 4.10 0.97
CA ALA A 252 13.55 3.80 0.02
C ALA A 252 12.65 2.69 0.55
N HIS A 253 11.33 2.89 0.50
CA HIS A 253 10.37 1.96 1.07
C HIS A 253 9.08 1.88 0.24
N GLY A 254 8.57 0.68 -0.02
CA GLY A 254 7.47 0.42 -0.96
C GLY A 254 6.23 1.28 -0.71
N GLY A 255 5.84 1.45 0.56
CA GLY A 255 4.72 2.33 0.92
C GLY A 255 4.97 3.81 0.59
N TYR A 256 6.17 4.33 0.84
CA TYR A 256 6.52 5.72 0.55
C TYR A 256 6.80 5.95 -0.94
N THR A 257 7.44 4.98 -1.61
CA THR A 257 7.57 4.90 -3.07
C THR A 257 6.21 4.98 -3.74
N PHE A 258 5.22 4.22 -3.27
CA PHE A 258 3.84 4.34 -3.75
C PHE A 258 3.28 5.75 -3.55
N CYS A 259 3.33 6.26 -2.31
CA CYS A 259 2.74 7.56 -1.99
C CYS A 259 3.35 8.68 -2.86
N ALA A 260 4.68 8.71 -3.00
CA ALA A 260 5.35 9.69 -3.83
C ALA A 260 5.03 9.52 -5.32
N SER A 261 5.09 8.30 -5.84
CA SER A 261 4.83 8.03 -7.26
C SER A 261 3.39 8.33 -7.66
N ALA A 262 2.41 7.90 -6.85
CA ALA A 262 0.99 8.17 -7.08
C ALA A 262 0.67 9.67 -6.90
N GLY A 263 1.27 10.33 -5.90
CA GLY A 263 1.16 11.79 -5.74
C GLY A 263 1.71 12.56 -6.94
N LEU A 264 2.88 12.17 -7.44
CA LEU A 264 3.47 12.74 -8.65
C LEU A 264 2.63 12.44 -9.90
N ALA A 265 1.97 11.28 -9.97
CA ALA A 265 1.03 10.96 -11.04
C ALA A 265 -0.22 11.87 -11.01
N ILE A 266 -0.78 12.14 -9.82
CA ILE A 266 -1.90 13.11 -9.65
C ILE A 266 -1.48 14.51 -10.11
N LEU A 267 -0.22 14.90 -9.87
CA LEU A 267 0.37 16.19 -10.24
C LEU A 267 0.98 16.22 -11.64
N ASP A 268 0.75 15.19 -12.46
CA ASP A 268 1.30 15.08 -13.82
C ASP A 268 2.83 15.25 -13.90
N SER A 269 3.54 14.92 -12.82
CA SER A 269 4.96 15.19 -12.62
C SER A 269 5.80 13.93 -12.39
N LEU A 270 5.24 12.73 -12.54
CA LEU A 270 5.96 11.46 -12.39
C LEU A 270 7.18 11.36 -13.33
N GLN A 271 7.07 11.86 -14.56
CA GLN A 271 8.18 11.88 -15.53
C GLN A 271 9.36 12.78 -15.12
N LYS A 272 9.23 13.58 -14.05
CA LYS A 272 10.32 14.39 -13.52
C LYS A 272 11.20 13.64 -12.52
N SER A 273 10.81 12.45 -12.06
CA SER A 273 11.68 11.58 -11.26
C SER A 273 12.57 10.71 -12.14
N ASP A 274 13.58 10.08 -11.55
CA ASP A 274 14.41 9.09 -12.25
C ASP A 274 13.64 7.76 -12.38
N LEU A 275 12.89 7.62 -13.47
CA LEU A 275 12.05 6.44 -13.71
C LEU A 275 12.85 5.18 -14.01
N SER A 276 14.05 5.30 -14.55
CA SER A 276 14.94 4.16 -14.78
C SER A 276 15.38 3.54 -13.45
N LYS A 277 15.87 4.36 -12.51
CA LYS A 277 16.20 3.86 -11.17
C LYS A 277 14.98 3.38 -10.39
N LEU A 278 13.82 4.04 -10.57
CA LEU A 278 12.58 3.58 -9.95
C LEU A 278 12.20 2.17 -10.44
N ALA A 279 12.30 1.92 -11.74
CA ALA A 279 12.03 0.61 -12.34
C ALA A 279 13.01 -0.46 -11.82
N GLU A 280 14.30 -0.17 -11.79
CA GLU A 280 15.32 -1.05 -11.20
C GLU A 280 15.02 -1.37 -9.73
N TRP A 281 14.69 -0.35 -8.94
CA TRP A 281 14.35 -0.51 -7.52
C TRP A 281 13.11 -1.38 -7.33
N CYS A 282 12.05 -1.16 -8.11
CA CYS A 282 10.82 -1.95 -8.06
C CYS A 282 11.07 -3.42 -8.45
N SER A 283 11.84 -3.66 -9.52
CA SER A 283 12.19 -5.01 -9.95
C SER A 283 12.96 -5.76 -8.86
N ALA A 284 13.95 -5.11 -8.25
CA ALA A 284 14.75 -5.67 -7.16
C ALA A 284 13.98 -5.93 -5.85
N ARG A 285 12.71 -5.53 -5.75
CA ARG A 285 11.86 -5.92 -4.62
C ARG A 285 11.26 -7.30 -4.77
N GLN A 286 11.12 -7.83 -6.00
CA GLN A 286 10.59 -9.17 -6.22
C GLN A 286 11.73 -10.18 -6.10
N THR A 287 11.65 -11.06 -5.11
CA THR A 287 12.65 -12.12 -4.95
C THR A 287 12.25 -13.34 -5.78
N ALA A 288 13.22 -14.07 -6.32
CA ALA A 288 12.94 -15.22 -7.19
C ALA A 288 12.43 -16.44 -6.39
N GLU A 289 12.92 -16.58 -5.16
CA GLU A 289 12.68 -17.73 -4.31
C GLU A 289 11.28 -17.67 -3.70
N GLU A 290 10.97 -16.58 -2.98
CA GLU A 290 9.66 -16.38 -2.38
C GLU A 290 8.61 -15.87 -3.38
N LYS A 291 9.02 -15.23 -4.49
CA LYS A 291 8.17 -14.70 -5.59
C LYS A 291 7.29 -13.49 -5.22
N GLY A 292 7.22 -13.15 -3.93
CA GLY A 292 6.58 -11.94 -3.41
C GLY A 292 7.50 -10.71 -3.45
N PHE A 293 6.99 -9.59 -2.92
CA PHE A 293 7.77 -8.35 -2.79
C PHE A 293 8.23 -8.10 -1.36
N SER A 294 9.45 -7.61 -1.22
CA SER A 294 9.93 -6.92 -0.02
C SER A 294 9.58 -5.43 -0.05
N GLY A 295 9.48 -4.81 1.12
CA GLY A 295 9.23 -3.37 1.22
C GLY A 295 10.45 -2.51 0.99
N ARG A 296 11.64 -3.04 1.25
CA ARG A 296 12.93 -2.33 1.18
C ARG A 296 14.06 -3.35 1.09
N SER A 297 15.24 -2.87 0.71
CA SER A 297 16.44 -3.67 0.52
C SER A 297 16.76 -4.52 1.76
N ASN A 298 17.10 -5.80 1.55
CA ASN A 298 17.46 -6.74 2.61
C ASN A 298 16.41 -6.95 3.73
N LYS A 299 15.12 -6.75 3.43
CA LYS A 299 14.02 -7.17 4.31
C LYS A 299 13.18 -8.26 3.66
N LEU A 300 12.40 -8.92 4.50
CA LEU A 300 11.56 -10.05 4.13
C LEU A 300 10.46 -9.64 3.16
N VAL A 301 9.99 -10.62 2.38
CA VAL A 301 8.76 -10.48 1.61
C VAL A 301 7.55 -10.25 2.52
N ASP A 302 6.55 -9.54 2.01
CA ASP A 302 5.28 -9.31 2.70
C ASP A 302 4.17 -9.07 1.66
N GLY A 303 3.05 -9.76 1.85
CA GLY A 303 1.89 -9.75 0.98
C GLY A 303 1.31 -8.36 0.72
N CYS A 304 1.40 -7.40 1.64
CA CYS A 304 0.88 -6.06 1.41
C CYS A 304 1.67 -5.29 0.32
N TYR A 305 2.95 -5.61 0.12
CA TYR A 305 3.74 -5.01 -0.95
C TYR A 305 3.33 -5.48 -2.35
N SER A 306 2.50 -6.53 -2.45
CA SER A 306 1.81 -6.89 -3.69
C SER A 306 1.05 -5.70 -4.27
N TYR A 307 0.47 -4.85 -3.42
CA TYR A 307 -0.10 -3.57 -3.87
C TYR A 307 0.92 -2.44 -3.87
N TRP A 308 1.62 -2.18 -2.76
CA TRP A 308 2.45 -0.97 -2.67
C TRP A 308 3.55 -0.91 -3.73
N VAL A 309 4.25 -2.01 -3.99
CA VAL A 309 5.26 -2.08 -5.05
C VAL A 309 4.60 -2.35 -6.41
N GLY A 310 3.60 -3.24 -6.46
CA GLY A 310 2.89 -3.57 -7.70
C GLY A 310 2.17 -2.39 -8.36
N ALA A 311 1.63 -1.46 -7.57
CA ALA A 311 0.96 -0.26 -8.08
C ALA A 311 1.96 0.71 -8.71
N VAL A 312 3.17 0.85 -8.13
CA VAL A 312 4.24 1.63 -8.74
C VAL A 312 4.66 1.03 -10.08
N ASN A 313 4.76 -0.30 -10.17
CA ASN A 313 5.01 -0.96 -11.45
C ASN A 313 3.89 -0.70 -12.48
N SER A 314 2.63 -0.67 -12.03
CA SER A 314 1.50 -0.31 -12.89
C SER A 314 1.57 1.15 -13.36
N LEU A 315 2.08 2.07 -12.53
CA LEU A 315 2.35 3.46 -12.94
C LEU A 315 3.48 3.55 -13.97
N LEU A 316 4.51 2.69 -13.86
CA LEU A 316 5.58 2.56 -14.86
C LEU A 316 5.05 2.00 -16.20
N GLU A 317 4.14 1.03 -16.18
CA GLU A 317 3.43 0.56 -17.37
C GLU A 317 2.68 1.72 -18.06
N ILE A 318 1.88 2.49 -17.30
CA ILE A 318 1.15 3.66 -17.80
C ILE A 318 2.11 4.74 -18.36
N ALA A 319 3.28 4.89 -17.75
CA ALA A 319 4.33 5.81 -18.18
C ALA A 319 5.07 5.34 -19.45
N GLY A 320 4.78 4.15 -19.96
CA GLY A 320 5.40 3.57 -21.16
C GLY A 320 6.73 2.85 -20.92
N PHE A 321 7.11 2.60 -19.67
CA PHE A 321 8.35 1.88 -19.32
C PHE A 321 8.17 0.35 -19.35
N GLY A 322 6.92 -0.13 -19.36
CA GLY A 322 6.59 -1.56 -19.33
C GLY A 322 6.50 -2.14 -17.93
N SER A 323 6.33 -3.47 -17.84
CA SER A 323 6.25 -4.20 -16.59
C SER A 323 7.61 -4.78 -16.21
N PHE A 324 8.06 -4.54 -14.99
CA PHE A 324 9.32 -5.04 -14.43
C PHE A 324 9.13 -6.09 -13.34
N ILE A 325 7.93 -6.67 -13.29
CA ILE A 325 7.55 -7.70 -12.30
C ILE A 325 7.02 -8.93 -13.03
N GLU A 326 7.28 -10.09 -12.42
CA GLU A 326 6.74 -11.38 -12.84
C GLU A 326 5.35 -11.58 -12.22
N LYS A 327 4.31 -11.12 -12.94
CA LYS A 327 2.90 -11.15 -12.49
C LYS A 327 2.45 -12.57 -12.10
N THR A 328 2.78 -13.57 -12.91
CA THR A 328 2.42 -14.99 -12.64
C THR A 328 3.10 -15.53 -11.37
N ALA A 329 4.35 -15.15 -11.12
CA ALA A 329 5.07 -15.56 -9.93
C ALA A 329 4.44 -14.95 -8.66
N LEU A 330 4.07 -13.67 -8.73
CA LEU A 330 3.38 -12.98 -7.64
C LEU A 330 1.98 -13.57 -7.36
N GLN A 331 1.23 -13.94 -8.41
CA GLN A 331 -0.03 -14.68 -8.25
C GLN A 331 0.19 -15.98 -7.47
N GLY A 332 1.26 -16.71 -7.80
CA GLY A 332 1.68 -17.91 -7.08
C GLY A 332 1.94 -17.64 -5.59
N TYR A 333 2.71 -16.59 -5.26
CA TYR A 333 2.96 -16.20 -3.86
C TYR A 333 1.67 -15.85 -3.12
N ILE A 334 0.80 -15.04 -3.73
CA ILE A 334 -0.47 -14.64 -3.12
C ILE A 334 -1.35 -15.86 -2.85
N LEU A 335 -1.54 -16.73 -3.85
CA LEU A 335 -2.44 -17.87 -3.76
C LEU A 335 -1.90 -18.99 -2.87
N LYS A 336 -0.59 -19.19 -2.78
CA LYS A 336 0.00 -20.29 -2.00
C LYS A 336 0.49 -19.87 -0.62
N CYS A 337 1.01 -18.66 -0.48
CA CYS A 337 1.67 -18.20 0.75
C CYS A 337 0.82 -17.20 1.56
N CYS A 338 0.03 -16.34 0.92
CA CYS A 338 -0.77 -15.31 1.60
C CYS A 338 -2.20 -15.72 1.96
N GLN A 339 -2.72 -16.84 1.46
CA GLN A 339 -3.99 -17.42 1.92
C GLN A 339 -3.76 -18.76 2.64
N SER A 340 -4.76 -19.19 3.41
CA SER A 340 -4.79 -20.47 4.11
C SER A 340 -6.18 -21.10 3.92
N SER A 341 -6.24 -22.43 3.87
CA SER A 341 -7.50 -23.19 3.91
C SER A 341 -8.08 -23.31 5.32
N GLU A 342 -7.32 -22.98 6.37
CA GLU A 342 -7.73 -23.14 7.77
C GLU A 342 -8.32 -21.87 8.36
N ARG A 343 -7.84 -20.70 7.93
CA ARG A 343 -8.28 -19.39 8.45
C ARG A 343 -8.60 -18.43 7.31
N PRO A 344 -9.77 -17.77 7.33
CA PRO A 344 -10.14 -16.81 6.29
C PRO A 344 -9.41 -15.47 6.47
N GLY A 345 -9.39 -14.66 5.41
CA GLY A 345 -8.55 -13.47 5.30
C GLY A 345 -7.18 -13.80 4.69
N LEU A 346 -6.47 -12.76 4.24
CA LEU A 346 -5.11 -12.89 3.72
C LEU A 346 -4.11 -12.25 4.68
N ARG A 347 -2.85 -12.67 4.58
CA ARG A 347 -1.78 -12.36 5.54
C ARG A 347 -0.53 -11.80 4.86
N ASP A 348 0.35 -11.26 5.68
CA ASP A 348 1.72 -10.88 5.35
C ASP A 348 2.48 -12.03 4.65
N LYS A 349 2.76 -13.09 5.39
CA LYS A 349 3.56 -14.25 4.93
C LYS A 349 3.14 -15.51 5.72
N PRO A 350 3.64 -16.71 5.38
CA PRO A 350 3.44 -17.89 6.22
C PRO A 350 3.78 -17.67 7.70
N GLY A 351 3.10 -18.39 8.59
CA GLY A 351 3.24 -18.20 10.04
C GLY A 351 2.58 -16.95 10.63
N LYS A 352 2.10 -15.98 9.82
CA LYS A 352 1.38 -14.80 10.30
C LYS A 352 -0.14 -14.98 10.28
N SER A 353 -0.83 -14.31 11.22
CA SER A 353 -2.29 -14.25 11.24
C SER A 353 -2.81 -13.29 10.16
N PRO A 354 -3.97 -13.57 9.56
CA PRO A 354 -4.61 -12.64 8.63
C PRO A 354 -5.17 -11.41 9.37
N ASP A 355 -5.21 -10.28 8.66
CA ASP A 355 -5.86 -9.05 9.11
C ASP A 355 -6.55 -8.32 7.95
N TYR A 356 -7.39 -7.33 8.24
CA TYR A 356 -8.12 -6.58 7.20
C TYR A 356 -7.19 -5.78 6.28
N TYR A 357 -6.05 -5.29 6.79
CA TYR A 357 -5.07 -4.53 6.03
C TYR A 357 -4.42 -5.41 4.95
N HIS A 358 -3.86 -6.55 5.34
CA HIS A 358 -3.26 -7.50 4.42
C HIS A 358 -4.31 -8.10 3.48
N THR A 359 -5.51 -8.41 3.98
CA THR A 359 -6.61 -8.86 3.12
C THR A 359 -6.87 -7.88 1.98
N ALA A 360 -7.01 -6.59 2.27
CA ALA A 360 -7.24 -5.59 1.23
C ALA A 360 -6.06 -5.44 0.26
N TYR A 361 -4.84 -5.23 0.77
CA TYR A 361 -3.69 -4.94 -0.08
C TYR A 361 -3.17 -6.16 -0.86
N VAL A 362 -3.32 -7.37 -0.33
CA VAL A 362 -3.01 -8.59 -1.09
C VAL A 362 -4.03 -8.77 -2.23
N LEU A 363 -5.32 -8.53 -1.99
CA LEU A 363 -6.34 -8.57 -3.05
C LEU A 363 -6.11 -7.50 -4.12
N MET A 364 -5.75 -6.27 -3.71
CA MET A 364 -5.35 -5.21 -4.63
C MET A 364 -4.16 -5.63 -5.48
N GLY A 365 -3.10 -6.16 -4.87
CA GLY A 365 -1.95 -6.68 -5.59
C GLY A 365 -2.30 -7.80 -6.57
N PHE A 366 -3.17 -8.73 -6.16
CA PHE A 366 -3.66 -9.79 -7.04
C PHE A 366 -4.39 -9.21 -8.25
N SER A 367 -5.27 -8.23 -8.04
CA SER A 367 -5.94 -7.52 -9.15
C SER A 367 -4.94 -6.85 -10.10
N LEU A 368 -3.87 -6.21 -9.59
CA LEU A 368 -2.85 -5.62 -10.45
C LEU A 368 -2.12 -6.66 -11.31
N THR A 369 -1.93 -7.89 -10.83
CA THR A 369 -1.35 -8.97 -11.65
C THR A 369 -2.28 -9.48 -12.74
N GLU A 370 -3.60 -9.34 -12.57
CA GLU A 370 -4.59 -9.81 -13.53
C GLU A 370 -4.80 -8.83 -14.69
N HIS A 371 -4.25 -7.61 -14.61
CA HIS A 371 -4.46 -6.55 -15.58
C HIS A 371 -3.14 -5.90 -16.02
N THR A 372 -3.12 -5.37 -17.25
CA THR A 372 -2.07 -4.48 -17.79
C THR A 372 -2.64 -3.08 -17.89
N PHE A 373 -1.82 -2.08 -17.59
CA PHE A 373 -2.24 -0.69 -17.48
C PHE A 373 -1.61 0.19 -18.55
N GLU A 374 -2.44 1.00 -19.21
CA GLU A 374 -1.99 1.89 -20.28
C GLU A 374 -2.64 3.27 -20.12
N ALA A 375 -2.00 4.30 -20.70
CA ALA A 375 -2.60 5.61 -20.85
C ALA A 375 -3.57 5.60 -22.05
N ALA A 376 -4.87 5.74 -21.80
CA ALA A 376 -5.90 5.59 -22.81
C ALA A 376 -6.01 6.79 -23.78
N ASN A 377 -5.70 8.00 -23.32
CA ASN A 377 -5.97 9.26 -24.04
C ASN A 377 -4.95 10.35 -23.69
N ALA A 378 -4.93 11.46 -24.43
CA ALA A 378 -4.18 12.67 -24.09
C ALA A 378 -4.55 13.28 -22.72
N GLN A 379 -5.72 12.93 -22.17
CA GLN A 379 -6.18 13.28 -20.83
C GLN A 379 -5.71 12.32 -19.72
N LYS A 380 -4.85 11.33 -20.05
CA LYS A 380 -4.27 10.35 -19.11
C LYS A 380 -5.29 9.56 -18.28
N SER A 381 -6.45 9.22 -18.85
CA SER A 381 -7.32 8.19 -18.28
C SER A 381 -6.62 6.84 -18.30
N ILE A 382 -6.81 6.03 -17.25
CA ILE A 382 -6.19 4.71 -17.12
C ILE A 382 -7.06 3.69 -17.85
N SER A 383 -6.52 3.04 -18.88
CA SER A 383 -7.12 1.84 -19.47
C SER A 383 -6.52 0.58 -18.88
N THR A 384 -7.34 -0.46 -18.78
CA THR A 384 -6.92 -1.78 -18.29
C THR A 384 -7.28 -2.87 -19.28
N LEU A 385 -6.31 -3.75 -19.55
CA LEU A 385 -6.48 -4.95 -20.36
C LEU A 385 -6.26 -6.20 -19.50
N PRO A 386 -7.17 -7.19 -19.50
CA PRO A 386 -6.95 -8.45 -18.82
C PRO A 386 -5.69 -9.17 -19.33
N THR A 387 -4.90 -9.73 -18.42
CA THR A 387 -3.72 -10.57 -18.75
C THR A 387 -4.10 -12.00 -19.14
N ALA A 388 -5.31 -12.42 -18.79
CA ALA A 388 -5.89 -13.73 -19.10
C ALA A 388 -7.33 -13.58 -19.59
N LYS A 389 -7.90 -14.66 -20.15
CA LYS A 389 -9.28 -14.68 -20.65
C LYS A 389 -10.32 -14.39 -19.57
N GLU A 390 -10.04 -14.78 -18.34
CA GLU A 390 -10.89 -14.56 -17.18
C GLU A 390 -10.04 -13.99 -16.05
N THR A 391 -10.56 -12.96 -15.38
CA THR A 391 -9.98 -12.39 -14.16
C THR A 391 -10.85 -12.75 -12.97
N GLN A 392 -10.22 -12.98 -11.82
CA GLN A 392 -10.92 -13.27 -10.59
C GLN A 392 -11.36 -11.98 -9.90
N LEU A 393 -10.61 -10.90 -10.00
CA LEU A 393 -10.91 -9.64 -9.31
C LEU A 393 -11.23 -8.51 -10.28
N GLN A 394 -12.01 -7.54 -9.79
CA GLN A 394 -12.21 -6.29 -10.50
C GLN A 394 -10.90 -5.50 -10.58
N PRO A 395 -10.64 -4.76 -11.68
CA PRO A 395 -9.43 -3.96 -11.82
C PRO A 395 -9.41 -2.82 -10.80
N VAL A 396 -8.26 -2.63 -10.16
CA VAL A 396 -8.00 -1.54 -9.20
C VAL A 396 -7.24 -0.41 -9.88
N ASN A 397 -7.63 0.82 -9.59
CA ASN A 397 -6.92 2.01 -10.01
C ASN A 397 -5.60 2.13 -9.23
N PRO A 398 -4.43 2.11 -9.91
CA PRO A 398 -3.12 2.10 -9.26
C PRO A 398 -2.72 3.45 -8.64
N ILE A 399 -3.52 4.51 -8.84
CA ILE A 399 -3.30 5.82 -8.21
C ILE A 399 -4.09 5.91 -6.90
N PHE A 400 -5.36 5.49 -6.89
CA PHE A 400 -6.29 5.77 -5.79
C PHE A 400 -6.57 4.58 -4.85
N GLY A 401 -6.17 3.35 -5.23
CA GLY A 401 -6.41 2.15 -4.43
C GLY A 401 -7.89 1.75 -4.35
N LEU A 402 -8.65 2.00 -5.41
CA LEU A 402 -10.08 1.70 -5.50
C LEU A 402 -10.39 0.98 -6.81
N PRO A 403 -11.44 0.15 -6.90
CA PRO A 403 -11.89 -0.37 -8.18
C PRO A 403 -12.14 0.76 -9.17
N ILE A 404 -11.71 0.59 -10.43
CA ILE A 404 -11.64 1.67 -11.42
C ILE A 404 -13.00 2.36 -11.64
N ASP A 405 -14.08 1.59 -11.68
CA ASP A 405 -15.43 2.14 -11.91
C ASP A 405 -15.93 2.94 -10.71
N ASP A 406 -15.69 2.47 -9.48
CA ASP A 406 -16.12 3.15 -8.25
C ASP A 406 -15.45 4.53 -8.15
N VAL A 407 -14.12 4.60 -8.33
CA VAL A 407 -13.41 5.89 -8.30
C VAL A 407 -13.82 6.80 -9.45
N SER A 408 -14.08 6.25 -10.65
CA SER A 408 -14.51 7.03 -11.81
C SER A 408 -15.89 7.65 -11.58
N LYS A 409 -16.84 6.90 -11.02
CA LYS A 409 -18.17 7.40 -10.65
C LYS A 409 -18.09 8.50 -9.59
N PHE A 410 -17.28 8.29 -8.55
CA PHE A 410 -17.10 9.24 -7.46
C PHE A 410 -16.51 10.58 -7.96
N ILE A 411 -15.43 10.51 -8.74
CA ILE A 411 -14.83 11.70 -9.36
C ILE A 411 -15.81 12.39 -10.32
N ALA A 412 -16.53 11.61 -11.14
CA ALA A 412 -17.51 12.17 -12.07
C ALA A 412 -18.66 12.90 -11.35
N PHE A 413 -19.10 12.40 -10.19
CA PHE A 413 -20.08 13.08 -9.35
C PHE A 413 -19.53 14.43 -8.85
N HIS A 414 -18.37 14.44 -8.20
CA HIS A 414 -17.79 15.66 -7.62
C HIS A 414 -17.33 16.68 -8.68
N SER A 415 -17.01 16.24 -9.90
CA SER A 415 -16.67 17.13 -11.01
C SER A 415 -17.82 18.03 -11.46
N LYS A 416 -19.07 17.62 -11.20
CA LYS A 416 -20.29 18.36 -11.58
C LYS A 416 -20.74 19.35 -10.51
N LEU A 417 -20.21 19.24 -9.30
CA LEU A 417 -20.55 20.14 -8.21
C LEU A 417 -19.83 21.50 -8.37
N PRO A 418 -20.38 22.59 -7.81
CA PRO A 418 -19.73 23.90 -7.83
C PRO A 418 -18.31 23.87 -7.28
N SER A 419 -17.49 24.81 -7.72
CA SER A 419 -16.19 25.04 -7.13
C SER A 419 -16.33 25.46 -5.65
N VAL A 420 -15.35 25.10 -4.83
CA VAL A 420 -15.31 25.47 -3.40
C VAL A 420 -14.54 26.78 -3.14
N HIS A 421 -13.99 27.39 -4.19
CA HIS A 421 -13.19 28.63 -4.16
C HIS A 421 -13.83 29.74 -4.99
#